data_AF-A0A1B6ACN3-F1
#
_entry.id   AF-A0A1B6ACN3-F1
#
_cell.length_a   1.000
_cell.length_b   1.000
_cell.length_c   1.000
_cell.angle_alpha   90.00
_cell.angle_beta   90.00
_cell.angle_gamma   90.00
#
_symmetry.space_group_name_H-M   'P 1'
#
loop_
_entity.id
_entity.type
_entity.pdbx_description
1 polymer ?
#
loop_
_entity_poly.entity_id
_entity_poly.type
_entity_poly.pdbx_seq_one_letter_code
_entity_poly.pdbx_strand_id
1 'polypeptide(L)'
;MRAPGLFSDTWQCAVHGTVHPLQPVVPPSVEALGVVVHRSQVPVWMPWPLPLGWLFTGVAYAGDDRSGGRATAVACSGPGPLGGPGELLLIAEELGVGLGARYAGMDGPDPGPHMCVDKPPQAKVLAAGRPTPLWHVDGAPPDRAVFAGEARGLWLWAIAWPEQSGMLMYDELVLTDLREAGAEVDLVPCGALSPRILG
;
A
#
# COMPACT_ATOMS: atom_id res chain seq x y z
N MET A 1 -8.02 -6.94 20.85
CA MET A 1 -8.92 -5.93 20.26
C MET A 1 -10.36 -6.24 20.64
N ARG A 2 -11.23 -5.24 20.71
CA ARG A 2 -12.67 -5.40 20.96
C ARG A 2 -13.48 -4.89 19.77
N ALA A 3 -14.44 -5.70 19.33
CA ALA A 3 -15.36 -5.36 18.25
C ALA A 3 -16.36 -4.27 18.69
N PRO A 4 -16.96 -3.53 17.75
CA PRO A 4 -18.10 -2.66 18.01
C PRO A 4 -19.23 -3.39 18.73
N GLY A 5 -19.97 -2.67 19.56
CA GLY A 5 -21.09 -3.22 20.35
C GLY A 5 -21.90 -2.09 21.01
N LEU A 6 -22.78 -2.45 21.96
CA LEU A 6 -23.76 -1.52 22.57
C LEU A 6 -23.18 -0.22 23.18
N PHE A 7 -21.87 -0.16 23.43
CA PHE A 7 -21.21 0.97 24.09
C PHE A 7 -20.14 1.65 23.22
N SER A 8 -19.89 1.16 22.00
CA SER A 8 -18.89 1.71 21.08
C SER A 8 -19.17 1.28 19.64
N ASP A 9 -19.24 2.26 18.74
CA ASP A 9 -19.49 2.03 17.32
C ASP A 9 -18.20 1.72 16.53
N THR A 10 -17.04 1.74 17.19
CA THR A 10 -15.72 1.50 16.58
C THR A 10 -14.98 0.36 17.25
N TRP A 11 -14.06 -0.25 16.51
CA TRP A 11 -13.10 -1.20 17.08
C TRP A 11 -12.17 -0.50 18.06
N GLN A 12 -11.87 -1.17 19.17
CA GLN A 12 -11.03 -0.61 20.23
C GLN A 12 -9.83 -1.51 20.57
N CYS A 13 -8.67 -0.88 20.70
CA CYS A 13 -7.48 -1.41 21.35
C CYS A 13 -7.35 -0.75 22.73
N ALA A 14 -7.04 -1.54 23.76
CA ALA A 14 -6.84 -1.01 25.11
C ALA A 14 -5.64 -0.04 25.22
N VAL A 15 -4.69 -0.15 24.30
CA VAL A 15 -3.47 0.68 24.25
C VAL A 15 -3.63 1.85 23.27
N HIS A 16 -4.24 1.61 22.11
CA HIS A 16 -4.24 2.58 20.99
C HIS A 16 -5.58 3.31 20.78
N GLY A 17 -6.63 2.99 21.56
CA GLY A 17 -7.94 3.60 21.38
C GLY A 17 -8.67 3.03 20.17
N THR A 18 -9.25 3.89 19.33
CA THR A 18 -9.95 3.47 18.10
C THR A 18 -8.97 2.90 17.09
N VAL A 19 -9.30 1.74 16.51
CA VAL A 19 -8.46 1.06 15.51
C VAL A 19 -9.30 0.65 14.30
N HIS A 20 -8.64 0.42 13.17
CA HIS A 20 -9.26 -0.18 11.99
C HIS A 20 -8.72 -1.61 11.83
N PRO A 21 -9.58 -2.64 11.85
CA PRO A 21 -9.10 -4.01 11.77
C PRO A 21 -8.56 -4.29 10.36
N LEU A 22 -7.41 -4.94 10.28
CA LEU A 22 -6.92 -5.51 9.02
C LEU A 22 -7.83 -6.67 8.63
N GLN A 23 -8.39 -6.60 7.43
CA GLN A 23 -9.26 -7.67 6.93
C GLN A 23 -8.42 -8.86 6.46
N PRO A 24 -8.95 -10.10 6.55
CA PRO A 24 -8.23 -11.29 6.11
C PRO A 24 -7.80 -11.17 4.66
N VAL A 25 -6.53 -11.51 4.39
CA VAL A 25 -6.02 -11.61 3.02
C VAL A 25 -6.59 -12.88 2.39
N VAL A 26 -7.18 -12.73 1.21
CA VAL A 26 -7.69 -13.83 0.38
C VAL A 26 -6.78 -14.04 -0.84
N PRO A 27 -6.82 -15.21 -1.50
CA PRO A 27 -6.08 -15.42 -2.75
C PRO A 27 -6.39 -14.32 -3.77
N PRO A 28 -5.38 -13.83 -4.54
CA PRO A 28 -5.57 -12.74 -5.47
C PRO A 28 -6.50 -13.15 -6.61
N SER A 29 -7.51 -12.33 -6.84
CA SER A 29 -8.38 -12.40 -8.01
C SER A 29 -8.90 -11.00 -8.33
N VAL A 30 -9.41 -10.83 -9.55
CA VAL A 30 -10.07 -9.58 -9.97
C VAL A 30 -11.28 -9.29 -9.09
N GLU A 31 -12.04 -10.31 -8.70
CA GLU A 31 -13.22 -10.16 -7.83
C GLU A 31 -12.80 -9.68 -6.43
N ALA A 32 -11.74 -10.27 -5.87
CA ALA A 32 -11.19 -9.82 -4.59
C ALA A 32 -10.70 -8.37 -4.66
N LEU A 33 -10.02 -8.01 -5.75
CA LEU A 33 -9.61 -6.63 -6.03
C LEU A 33 -10.82 -5.69 -6.11
N GLY A 34 -11.85 -6.07 -6.86
CA GLY A 34 -13.09 -5.32 -7.01
C GLY A 34 -13.82 -5.09 -5.68
N VAL A 35 -13.83 -6.08 -4.79
CA VAL A 35 -14.39 -5.93 -3.43
C VAL A 35 -13.64 -4.86 -2.64
N VAL A 36 -12.31 -4.87 -2.66
CA VAL A 36 -11.52 -3.86 -1.95
C VAL A 36 -11.70 -2.49 -2.58
N VAL A 37 -11.63 -2.38 -3.91
CA VAL A 37 -11.87 -1.15 -4.65
C VAL A 37 -13.22 -0.54 -4.27
N HIS A 38 -14.30 -1.33 -4.25
CA HIS A 38 -15.63 -0.82 -3.93
C HIS A 38 -15.80 -0.37 -2.47
N ARG A 39 -15.08 -1.02 -1.54
CA ARG A 39 -15.20 -0.75 -0.09
C ARG A 39 -14.26 0.33 0.42
N SER A 40 -13.27 0.76 -0.36
CA SER A 40 -12.19 1.62 0.12
C SER A 40 -12.53 3.11 0.04
N GLN A 41 -12.33 3.80 1.17
CA GLN A 41 -12.42 5.26 1.27
C GLN A 41 -11.12 5.94 0.86
N VAL A 42 -10.00 5.21 0.90
CA VAL A 42 -8.69 5.65 0.38
C VAL A 42 -8.40 5.07 -1.01
N PRO A 43 -7.48 5.68 -1.79
CA PRO A 43 -7.09 5.17 -3.11
C PRO A 43 -6.57 3.74 -3.09
N VAL A 44 -6.94 2.95 -4.10
CA VAL A 44 -6.33 1.63 -4.32
C VAL A 44 -5.27 1.78 -5.39
N TRP A 45 -4.04 2.10 -4.98
CA TRP A 45 -2.95 2.41 -5.90
C TRP A 45 -2.41 1.17 -6.61
N MET A 46 -2.29 1.23 -7.93
CA MET A 46 -1.60 0.24 -8.75
C MET A 46 -0.74 0.95 -9.81
N PRO A 47 0.45 0.43 -10.16
CA PRO A 47 1.18 0.92 -11.32
C PRO A 47 0.32 0.73 -12.58
N TRP A 48 0.18 1.77 -13.39
CA TRP A 48 -0.68 1.73 -14.57
C TRP A 48 0.00 2.29 -15.83
N PRO A 49 0.29 1.46 -16.84
CA PRO A 49 0.14 0.00 -16.82
C PRO A 49 1.09 -0.67 -15.80
N LEU A 50 0.82 -1.93 -15.45
CA LEU A 50 1.79 -2.73 -14.70
C LEU A 50 3.12 -2.81 -15.48
N PRO A 51 4.28 -2.78 -14.80
CA PRO A 51 5.56 -2.98 -15.48
C PRO A 51 5.61 -4.31 -16.22
N LEU A 52 6.48 -4.40 -17.23
CA LEU A 52 6.57 -5.59 -18.06
C LEU A 52 6.88 -6.84 -17.21
N GLY A 53 6.02 -7.86 -17.33
CA GLY A 53 6.16 -9.11 -16.58
C GLY A 53 5.71 -9.04 -15.11
N TRP A 54 5.12 -7.93 -14.69
CA TRP A 54 4.54 -7.77 -13.36
C TRP A 54 3.06 -8.14 -13.34
N LEU A 55 2.64 -8.73 -12.22
CA LEU A 55 1.28 -9.22 -11.99
C LEU A 55 0.75 -8.63 -10.69
N PHE A 56 -0.56 -8.48 -10.59
CA PHE A 56 -1.25 -8.25 -9.33
C PHE A 56 -1.20 -9.53 -8.49
N THR A 57 -0.68 -9.45 -7.27
CA THR A 57 -0.39 -10.62 -6.42
C THR A 57 -1.03 -10.56 -5.05
N GLY A 58 -1.86 -9.56 -4.77
CA GLY A 58 -2.64 -9.51 -3.54
C GLY A 58 -3.20 -8.13 -3.25
N VAL A 59 -4.28 -8.10 -2.50
CA VAL A 59 -4.84 -6.87 -1.94
C VAL A 59 -5.23 -7.09 -0.48
N ALA A 60 -5.05 -6.06 0.34
CA ALA A 60 -5.50 -6.02 1.72
C ALA A 60 -6.05 -4.62 2.04
N TYR A 61 -6.91 -4.52 3.05
CA TYR A 61 -7.35 -3.23 3.57
C TYR A 61 -7.59 -3.28 5.07
N ALA A 62 -7.36 -2.15 5.74
CA ALA A 62 -7.73 -1.95 7.13
C ALA A 62 -8.99 -1.09 7.19
N GLY A 63 -10.00 -1.57 7.91
CA GLY A 63 -11.34 -0.97 7.95
C GLY A 63 -12.40 -2.02 8.23
N ASP A 64 -13.65 -1.61 8.33
CA ASP A 64 -14.79 -2.52 8.51
C ASP A 64 -15.91 -2.21 7.51
N ASP A 65 -16.93 -3.07 7.45
CA ASP A 65 -18.06 -2.93 6.52
C ASP A 65 -18.83 -1.60 6.68
N ARG A 66 -18.72 -0.96 7.86
CA ARG A 66 -19.43 0.28 8.16
C ARG A 66 -18.65 1.53 7.76
N SER A 67 -17.35 1.55 8.04
CA SER A 67 -16.45 2.69 7.80
C SER A 67 -15.72 2.62 6.45
N GLY A 68 -15.73 1.45 5.81
CA GLY A 68 -14.95 1.15 4.62
C GLY A 68 -13.46 1.01 4.91
N GLY A 69 -12.68 0.73 3.86
CA GLY A 69 -11.22 0.67 3.94
C GLY A 69 -10.61 2.05 4.15
N ARG A 70 -9.95 2.26 5.29
CA ARG A 70 -9.23 3.49 5.68
C ARG A 70 -7.73 3.40 5.38
N ALA A 71 -7.27 2.20 5.05
CA ALA A 71 -5.98 1.92 4.48
C ALA A 71 -6.09 0.76 3.50
N THR A 72 -5.33 0.77 2.43
CA THR A 72 -5.29 -0.30 1.44
C THR A 72 -3.87 -0.61 1.05
N ALA A 73 -3.54 -1.88 0.88
CA ALA A 73 -2.25 -2.34 0.36
C ALA A 73 -2.50 -3.19 -0.89
N VAL A 74 -1.82 -2.86 -1.99
CA VAL A 74 -1.82 -3.64 -3.23
C VAL A 74 -0.42 -4.19 -3.43
N ALA A 75 -0.31 -5.50 -3.59
CA ALA A 75 0.93 -6.17 -3.95
C ALA A 75 0.98 -6.40 -5.46
N CYS A 76 2.12 -6.07 -6.04
CA CYS A 76 2.49 -6.42 -7.40
C CYS A 76 3.84 -7.14 -7.36
N SER A 77 4.01 -8.19 -8.16
CA SER A 77 5.27 -8.95 -8.21
C SER A 77 5.65 -9.24 -9.65
N GLY A 78 6.95 -9.28 -9.94
CA GLY A 78 7.48 -9.51 -11.28
C GLY A 78 8.99 -9.70 -11.26
N PRO A 79 9.67 -9.59 -12.41
CA PRO A 79 11.13 -9.60 -12.45
C PRO A 79 11.71 -8.36 -11.76
N GLY A 80 12.67 -8.58 -10.86
CA GLY A 80 13.42 -7.53 -10.19
C GLY A 80 14.44 -6.87 -11.13
N PRO A 81 14.77 -5.58 -10.90
CA PRO A 81 15.64 -4.80 -11.79
C PRO A 81 17.08 -5.35 -11.89
N LEU A 82 17.54 -6.05 -10.86
CA LEU A 82 18.86 -6.71 -10.80
C LEU A 82 18.77 -8.23 -10.97
N GLY A 83 17.65 -8.73 -11.51
CA GLY A 83 17.34 -10.16 -11.63
C GLY A 83 16.66 -10.76 -10.40
N GLY A 84 16.12 -11.97 -10.59
CA GLY A 84 15.30 -12.66 -9.58
C GLY A 84 13.88 -12.06 -9.45
N PRO A 85 13.11 -12.50 -8.45
CA PRO A 85 11.79 -11.94 -8.18
C PRO A 85 11.89 -10.59 -7.47
N GLY A 86 11.09 -9.64 -7.91
CA GLY A 86 10.84 -8.36 -7.27
C GLY A 86 9.38 -8.27 -6.82
N GLU A 87 9.16 -7.58 -5.70
CA GLU A 87 7.83 -7.29 -5.16
C GLU A 87 7.73 -5.82 -4.81
N LEU A 88 6.55 -5.25 -5.02
CA LEU A 88 6.19 -3.88 -4.68
C LEU A 88 4.84 -3.90 -3.97
N LEU A 89 4.78 -3.35 -2.76
CA LEU A 89 3.54 -3.00 -2.09
C LEU A 89 3.32 -1.50 -2.22
N LEU A 90 2.15 -1.11 -2.74
CA LEU A 90 1.67 0.26 -2.74
C LEU A 90 0.56 0.39 -1.72
N ILE A 91 0.68 1.38 -0.83
CA ILE A 91 -0.22 1.53 0.30
C ILE A 91 -0.76 2.95 0.31
N ALA A 92 -2.08 3.09 0.37
CA ALA A 92 -2.73 4.34 0.71
C ALA A 92 -3.27 4.26 2.13
N GLU A 93 -3.13 5.33 2.91
CA GLU A 93 -3.51 5.31 4.31
C GLU A 93 -3.96 6.68 4.81
N GLU A 94 -5.05 6.71 5.58
CA GLU A 94 -5.36 7.85 6.45
C GLU A 94 -4.34 7.96 7.59
N LEU A 95 -4.16 9.17 8.11
CA LEU A 95 -3.24 9.40 9.22
C LEU A 95 -3.62 8.55 10.44
N GLY A 96 -2.68 7.74 10.92
CA GLY A 96 -2.81 7.02 12.19
C GLY A 96 -3.34 5.58 12.10
N VAL A 97 -3.56 5.01 10.92
CA VAL A 97 -4.02 3.61 10.78
C VAL A 97 -2.89 2.60 11.02
N GLY A 98 -1.66 2.94 10.61
CA GLY A 98 -0.42 2.18 10.76
C GLY A 98 -0.25 0.99 9.80
N LEU A 99 -0.97 0.94 8.67
CA LEU A 99 -0.83 -0.16 7.71
C LEU A 99 0.51 -0.09 6.97
N GLY A 100 0.92 1.11 6.54
CA GLY A 100 2.20 1.34 5.87
C GLY A 100 3.38 0.99 6.78
N ALA A 101 3.38 1.54 7.99
CA ALA A 101 4.43 1.26 8.98
C ALA A 101 4.53 -0.24 9.32
N ARG A 102 3.39 -0.94 9.43
CA ARG A 102 3.37 -2.40 9.63
C ARG A 102 4.14 -3.14 8.53
N TYR A 103 3.86 -2.86 7.27
CA TYR A 103 4.56 -3.52 6.15
C TYR A 103 6.00 -3.03 6.00
N ALA A 104 6.29 -1.78 6.39
CA ALA A 104 7.64 -1.23 6.42
C ALA A 104 8.51 -1.87 7.52
N GLY A 105 7.91 -2.60 8.47
CA GLY A 105 8.62 -3.17 9.61
C GLY A 105 9.07 -2.11 10.61
N MET A 106 8.29 -1.02 10.72
CA MET A 106 8.58 0.12 11.57
C MET A 106 7.63 0.19 12.76
N ASP A 107 8.09 0.82 13.83
CA ASP A 107 7.26 1.17 14.98
C ASP A 107 6.46 2.46 14.72
N GLY A 108 5.28 2.55 15.35
CA GLY A 108 4.39 3.69 15.20
C GLY A 108 3.61 3.70 13.87
N PRO A 109 2.65 4.62 13.70
CA PRO A 109 1.78 4.61 12.51
C PRO A 109 2.26 5.53 11.37
N ASP A 110 3.27 6.36 11.60
CA ASP A 110 3.63 7.50 10.74
C ASP A 110 5.11 7.44 10.30
N PRO A 111 5.42 7.77 9.02
CA PRO A 111 6.80 7.74 8.54
C PRO A 111 7.61 8.98 8.93
N GLY A 112 6.95 10.07 9.36
CA GLY A 112 7.54 11.41 9.52
C GLY A 112 8.85 11.46 10.30
N PRO A 113 8.99 10.81 11.47
CA PRO A 113 10.25 10.80 12.23
C PRO A 113 11.44 10.16 11.48
N HIS A 114 11.13 9.34 10.47
CA HIS A 114 12.09 8.55 9.70
C HIS A 114 12.30 9.11 8.28
N MET A 115 11.57 10.15 7.89
CA MET A 115 11.71 10.81 6.60
C MET A 115 12.60 12.04 6.71
N CYS A 116 13.69 12.07 5.96
CA CYS A 116 14.53 13.27 5.83
C CYS A 116 13.93 14.29 4.85
N VAL A 117 12.78 14.89 5.19
CA VAL A 117 12.04 15.80 4.30
C VAL A 117 12.79 17.10 3.95
N ASP A 118 13.79 17.48 4.73
CA ASP A 118 14.69 18.61 4.44
C ASP A 118 15.64 18.35 3.25
N LYS A 119 15.77 17.08 2.82
CA LYS A 119 16.53 16.68 1.63
C LYS A 119 15.58 16.55 0.43
N PRO A 120 16.11 16.69 -0.81
CA PRO A 120 15.33 16.39 -2.00
C PRO A 120 14.73 14.98 -1.94
N PRO A 121 13.50 14.78 -2.44
CA PRO A 121 12.92 13.44 -2.54
C PRO A 121 13.78 12.55 -3.45
N GLN A 122 13.98 11.31 -3.04
CA GLN A 122 14.78 10.33 -3.79
C GLN A 122 13.99 9.76 -4.97
N ALA A 123 12.67 9.64 -4.84
CA ALA A 123 11.80 9.09 -5.87
C ALA A 123 10.63 10.03 -6.16
N LYS A 124 10.02 9.84 -7.32
CA LYS A 124 8.86 10.61 -7.76
C LYS A 124 7.96 9.71 -8.59
N VAL A 125 6.68 9.72 -8.26
CA VAL A 125 5.65 8.99 -8.98
C VAL A 125 4.60 9.95 -9.52
N LEU A 126 3.82 9.52 -10.52
CA LEU A 126 2.67 10.26 -11.00
C LEU A 126 1.39 9.62 -10.44
N ALA A 127 0.95 10.06 -9.26
CA ALA A 127 -0.24 9.50 -8.60
C ALA A 127 -1.50 10.25 -9.02
N ALA A 128 -2.43 9.55 -9.67
CA ALA A 128 -3.66 10.12 -10.24
C ALA A 128 -3.40 11.39 -11.07
N GLY A 129 -2.36 11.34 -11.92
CA GLY A 129 -1.97 12.44 -12.80
C GLY A 129 -1.22 13.58 -12.10
N ARG A 130 -0.84 13.44 -10.83
CA ARG A 130 -0.12 14.46 -10.07
C ARG A 130 1.29 13.98 -9.71
N PRO A 131 2.33 14.79 -9.97
CA PRO A 131 3.67 14.54 -9.45
C PRO A 131 3.66 14.43 -7.93
N THR A 132 4.03 13.26 -7.41
CA THR A 132 4.09 12.99 -5.97
C THR A 132 5.52 12.64 -5.59
N PRO A 133 6.19 13.51 -4.81
CA PRO A 133 7.52 13.21 -4.29
C PRO A 133 7.45 12.13 -3.21
N LEU A 134 8.42 11.23 -3.22
CA LEU A 134 8.59 10.19 -2.21
C LEU A 134 10.01 10.27 -1.63
N TRP A 135 10.09 10.21 -0.30
CA TRP A 135 11.35 10.16 0.43
C TRP A 135 11.61 8.74 0.89
N HIS A 136 12.88 8.36 0.87
CA HIS A 136 13.33 7.15 1.53
C HIS A 136 13.05 7.25 3.04
N VAL A 137 12.57 6.16 3.62
CA VAL A 137 12.25 6.07 5.05
C VAL A 137 13.36 5.28 5.75
N ASP A 138 14.05 5.93 6.67
CA ASP A 138 15.21 5.34 7.36
C ASP A 138 14.77 4.45 8.54
N GLY A 139 15.55 3.41 8.84
CA GLY A 139 15.28 2.52 9.98
C GLY A 139 14.35 1.33 9.68
N ALA A 140 13.91 1.18 8.44
CA ALA A 140 13.30 -0.06 7.97
C ALA A 140 14.31 -1.23 7.95
N PRO A 141 13.86 -2.50 8.04
CA PRO A 141 14.75 -3.65 7.90
C PRO A 141 15.48 -3.66 6.55
N PRO A 142 16.74 -4.13 6.49
CA PRO A 142 17.58 -4.04 5.28
C PRO A 142 17.14 -4.98 4.15
N ASP A 143 16.09 -5.78 4.33
CA ASP A 143 15.56 -6.67 3.30
C ASP A 143 14.61 -5.96 2.32
N ARG A 144 14.26 -4.69 2.59
CA ARG A 144 13.33 -3.90 1.79
C ARG A 144 13.76 -2.44 1.67
N ALA A 145 13.35 -1.81 0.58
CA ALA A 145 13.41 -0.36 0.43
C ALA A 145 12.03 0.23 0.73
N VAL A 146 11.98 1.29 1.53
CA VAL A 146 10.72 1.94 1.92
C VAL A 146 10.76 3.39 1.47
N PHE A 147 9.71 3.79 0.76
CA PHE A 147 9.48 5.17 0.38
C PHE A 147 8.11 5.62 0.87
N ALA A 148 8.01 6.87 1.30
CA ALA A 148 6.76 7.48 1.71
C ALA A 148 6.63 8.90 1.16
N GLY A 149 5.39 9.33 0.96
CA GLY A 149 5.03 10.69 0.61
C GLY A 149 3.52 10.86 0.70
N GLU A 150 3.00 11.97 0.18
CA GLU A 150 1.57 12.29 0.33
C GLU A 150 0.89 12.38 -1.03
N ALA A 151 -0.23 11.68 -1.19
CA ALA A 151 -1.10 11.79 -2.35
C ALA A 151 -2.55 11.99 -1.90
N ARG A 152 -3.21 13.04 -2.40
CA ARG A 152 -4.60 13.38 -2.07
C ARG A 152 -4.86 13.59 -0.56
N GLY A 153 -3.91 14.12 0.20
CA GLY A 153 -4.07 14.31 1.65
C GLY A 153 -3.92 13.03 2.47
N LEU A 154 -3.40 11.95 1.86
CA LEU A 154 -3.24 10.63 2.45
C LEU A 154 -1.79 10.18 2.30
N TRP A 155 -1.34 9.34 3.22
CA TRP A 155 -0.04 8.70 3.08
C TRP A 155 -0.05 7.76 1.89
N LEU A 156 1.00 7.87 1.07
CA LEU A 156 1.36 6.94 0.01
C LEU A 156 2.69 6.30 0.40
N TRP A 157 2.68 4.98 0.58
CA TRP A 157 3.89 4.19 0.78
C TRP A 157 4.17 3.32 -0.44
N ALA A 158 5.45 3.18 -0.76
CA ALA A 158 5.96 2.20 -1.71
C ALA A 158 7.04 1.37 -1.02
N ILE A 159 6.81 0.07 -0.92
CA ILE A 159 7.71 -0.85 -0.22
C ILE A 159 8.14 -1.93 -1.20
N ALA A 160 9.44 -2.05 -1.44
CA ALA A 160 9.98 -2.94 -2.44
C ALA A 160 10.86 -4.03 -1.81
N TRP A 161 10.71 -5.28 -2.30
CA TRP A 161 11.57 -6.41 -1.94
C TRP A 161 12.18 -7.07 -3.20
N PRO A 162 13.39 -7.64 -3.08
CA PRO A 162 14.41 -7.28 -2.09
C PRO A 162 14.70 -5.77 -2.09
N GLU A 163 15.49 -5.26 -1.14
CA GLU A 163 15.82 -3.83 -1.04
C GLU A 163 16.23 -3.19 -2.38
N GLN A 164 17.07 -3.88 -3.16
CA GLN A 164 17.50 -3.45 -4.49
C GLN A 164 16.35 -3.25 -5.51
N SER A 165 15.17 -3.85 -5.30
CA SER A 165 13.98 -3.58 -6.11
C SER A 165 13.45 -2.16 -5.93
N GLY A 166 13.92 -1.42 -4.92
CA GLY A 166 13.68 0.02 -4.78
C GLY A 166 14.15 0.83 -5.98
N MET A 167 15.05 0.30 -6.82
CA MET A 167 15.45 0.91 -8.09
C MET A 167 14.26 1.17 -9.04
N LEU A 168 13.16 0.40 -8.92
CA LEU A 168 11.94 0.61 -9.70
C LEU A 168 11.30 1.98 -9.45
N MET A 169 11.52 2.56 -8.27
CA MET A 169 10.93 3.84 -7.88
C MET A 169 11.56 5.04 -8.62
N TYR A 170 12.68 4.83 -9.31
CA TYR A 170 13.36 5.87 -10.07
C TYR A 170 12.89 5.97 -11.54
N ASP A 171 12.05 5.04 -12.01
CA ASP A 171 11.53 5.00 -13.39
C ASP A 171 10.19 5.75 -13.57
N GLU A 172 10.00 6.87 -12.85
CA GLU A 172 8.77 7.69 -12.81
C GLU A 172 7.46 6.88 -12.95
N LEU A 173 7.18 6.00 -11.98
CA LEU A 173 5.97 5.15 -12.01
C LEU A 173 4.69 5.97 -12.05
N VAL A 174 3.79 5.61 -12.96
CA VAL A 174 2.42 6.15 -13.00
C VAL A 174 1.54 5.29 -12.11
N LEU A 175 0.86 5.90 -11.14
CA LEU A 175 -0.06 5.22 -10.23
C LEU A 175 -1.50 5.66 -10.51
N THR A 176 -2.36 4.68 -10.77
CA THR A 176 -3.80 4.88 -10.92
C THR A 176 -4.51 4.44 -9.64
N ASP A 177 -5.51 5.23 -9.22
CA ASP A 177 -6.48 4.80 -8.21
C ASP A 177 -7.49 3.90 -8.89
N LEU A 178 -7.47 2.60 -8.59
CA LEU A 178 -8.32 1.61 -9.25
C LEU A 178 -9.82 1.85 -9.02
N ARG A 179 -10.20 2.69 -8.06
CA ARG A 179 -11.59 3.16 -7.90
C ARG A 179 -12.09 3.96 -9.10
N GLU A 180 -11.18 4.54 -9.88
CA GLU A 180 -11.47 5.34 -11.07
C GLU A 180 -11.19 4.59 -12.39
N ALA A 181 -10.66 3.36 -12.32
CA ALA A 181 -10.23 2.59 -13.51
C ALA A 181 -11.38 1.87 -14.25
N GLY A 182 -12.57 1.79 -13.64
CA GLY A 182 -13.76 1.21 -14.28
C GLY A 182 -13.55 -0.24 -14.75
N ALA A 183 -13.96 -0.54 -15.98
CA ALA A 183 -13.88 -1.89 -16.55
C ALA A 183 -12.43 -2.37 -16.83
N GLU A 184 -11.43 -1.48 -16.80
CA GLU A 184 -10.04 -1.90 -17.01
C GLU A 184 -9.49 -2.74 -15.85
N VAL A 185 -10.09 -2.64 -14.66
CA VAL A 185 -9.75 -3.48 -13.49
C VAL A 185 -9.92 -4.97 -13.80
N ASP A 186 -10.90 -5.31 -14.65
CA ASP A 186 -11.18 -6.71 -15.01
C ASP A 186 -10.11 -7.33 -15.89
N LEU A 187 -9.22 -6.52 -16.45
CA LEU A 187 -8.13 -6.94 -17.34
C LEU A 187 -6.79 -7.08 -16.60
N VAL A 188 -6.76 -6.82 -15.29
CA VAL A 188 -5.52 -6.87 -14.50
C VAL A 188 -5.02 -8.31 -14.41
N PRO A 189 -3.79 -8.58 -14.86
CA PRO A 189 -3.23 -9.93 -14.82
C PRO A 189 -2.93 -10.34 -13.37
N CYS A 190 -3.54 -11.44 -12.92
CA CYS A 190 -3.41 -11.96 -11.57
C CYS A 190 -2.31 -13.03 -11.48
N GLY A 191 -1.43 -12.91 -10.48
CA GLY A 191 -0.37 -13.86 -10.17
C GLY A 191 -0.63 -14.66 -8.88
N ALA A 192 0.39 -15.37 -8.41
CA ALA A 192 0.31 -16.09 -7.14
C ALA A 192 0.26 -15.11 -5.95
N LEU A 193 -0.36 -15.53 -4.84
CA LEU A 193 -0.42 -14.73 -3.62
C LEU A 193 0.98 -14.39 -3.12
N SER A 194 1.26 -13.09 -3.00
CA SER A 194 2.52 -12.60 -2.42
C SER A 194 2.62 -13.01 -0.94
N PRO A 195 3.77 -13.53 -0.48
CA PRO A 195 3.99 -13.72 0.95
C PRO A 195 4.11 -12.38 1.69
N ARG A 196 4.49 -11.29 1.01
CA ARG A 196 4.72 -9.96 1.64
C ARG A 196 3.44 -9.31 2.11
N ILE A 197 2.32 -9.57 1.43
CA ILE A 197 1.03 -9.01 1.84
C ILE A 197 0.43 -9.72 3.07
N LEU A 198 0.91 -10.90 3.43
CA LEU A 198 0.46 -11.64 4.61
C LEU A 198 0.98 -11.06 5.94
N GLY A 199 2.04 -10.24 5.88
CA GLY A 199 2.69 -9.63 7.05
C GLY A 199 3.87 -10.41 7.57
#